data_AF-A0A078I0D9-F1
#
_entry.id   AF-A0A078I0D9-F1
#
_cell.length_a   1.000
_cell.length_b   1.000
_cell.length_c   1.000
_cell.angle_alpha   90.00
_cell.angle_beta   90.00
_cell.angle_gamma   90.00
#
_symmetry.space_group_name_H-M   'P 1'
#
loop_
_entity.id
_entity.type
_entity.pdbx_description
1 polymer ?
#
loop_
_entity_poly.entity_id
_entity_poly.type
_entity_poly.pdbx_seq_one_letter_code
_entity_poly.pdbx_strand_id
1 'polypeptide(L)'
;MSDLEAPLVRPKRKKIWVDYFIQFRWIVVIFIVLPISATLYFLTYLGDVWSETKSYEKRQKEHDQNVNKVIKRLKGRDAAKDGLVCTARKPWIAVGMRNVDYKRARHFEISHTVEAYEIVLAGGELVRATRDNEYSDLFYAIPWSQGTLGLLVAAEIRLIHIKEYMKLTYIPVKGDLQTIAQGYMDSFAPRDGDPAKIPDFVEGMVYSPSEGVMMTGKYASREEAKKKGNKINNVGWWFKPWFYQYAQTALKKGEFVEYIPTREYYHRHTSSLYWEGKLILPFGDQFWFRFLFGWLMPPKVSLLKATQGEAIRNYYHEMHVIQDMLVPLYKVGDALEWVDREMEVYPLWLCPHKLFKQSVKSMISPEPGFEYEMRQGDTKDAQMYTDVGVYYAPGPVLRGEVFDGVEAVRKMEQWLIENHGYQPQYAVSELDERSFWRMFDADLYEHCRRKEAEQAHLETAYAEGD
;
A
#
# COMPACT_ATOMS: atom_id res chain seq x y z
N MET A 1 25.71 23.27 22.59
CA MET A 1 24.81 24.34 23.09
C MET A 1 23.49 24.18 22.36
N SER A 2 22.37 24.53 22.98
CA SER A 2 21.05 24.25 22.44
C SER A 2 20.66 25.24 21.34
N ASP A 3 20.78 24.82 20.08
CA ASP A 3 20.03 25.42 19.00
C ASP A 3 18.57 24.94 19.11
N LEU A 4 17.84 25.59 20.01
CA LEU A 4 16.38 25.57 20.02
C LEU A 4 15.94 26.30 18.75
N GLU A 5 15.79 25.56 17.65
CA GLU A 5 15.17 26.10 16.44
C GLU A 5 13.84 26.73 16.82
N ALA A 6 13.72 28.04 16.56
CA ALA A 6 12.47 28.74 16.79
C ALA A 6 11.38 28.05 15.97
N PRO A 7 10.18 27.79 16.54
CA PRO A 7 9.14 27.06 15.83
C PRO A 7 8.85 27.76 14.50
N LEU A 8 8.93 27.01 13.40
CA LEU A 8 8.66 27.50 12.05
C LEU A 8 7.25 28.11 12.00
N VAL A 9 7.16 29.43 12.13
CA VAL A 9 5.89 30.16 12.05
C VAL A 9 5.44 30.20 10.60
N ARG A 10 4.87 29.08 10.13
CA ARG A 10 4.35 28.94 8.78
C ARG A 10 3.23 29.98 8.59
N PRO A 11 3.21 30.74 7.48
CA PRO A 11 2.17 31.73 7.23
C PRO A 11 0.81 31.05 7.06
N LYS A 12 -0.28 31.73 7.44
CA LYS A 12 -1.64 31.19 7.24
C LYS A 12 -2.03 31.24 5.75
N ARG A 13 -2.56 30.13 5.25
CA ARG A 13 -3.09 30.00 3.89
C ARG A 13 -4.39 30.79 3.77
N LYS A 14 -4.55 31.55 2.68
CA LYS A 14 -5.83 32.19 2.36
C LYS A 14 -6.84 31.10 1.95
N LYS A 15 -8.00 31.06 2.61
CA LYS A 15 -9.09 30.15 2.20
C LYS A 15 -9.61 30.56 0.83
N ILE A 16 -9.79 29.57 -0.04
CA ILE A 16 -10.42 29.69 -1.35
C ILE A 16 -11.81 29.06 -1.32
N TRP A 17 -12.60 29.31 -2.37
CA TRP A 17 -13.94 28.74 -2.50
C TRP A 17 -13.96 27.21 -2.39
N VAL A 18 -12.91 26.53 -2.86
CA VAL A 18 -12.75 25.07 -2.80
C VAL A 18 -12.74 24.54 -1.37
N ASP A 19 -12.14 25.24 -0.39
CA ASP A 19 -12.12 24.80 1.02
C ASP A 19 -13.55 24.58 1.56
N TYR A 20 -14.50 25.44 1.18
CA TYR A 20 -15.91 25.31 1.54
C TYR A 20 -16.58 24.13 0.83
N PHE A 21 -16.27 23.89 -0.46
CA PHE A 21 -16.78 22.71 -1.17
C PHE A 21 -16.27 21.39 -0.58
N ILE A 22 -15.02 21.35 -0.11
CA ILE A 22 -14.49 20.21 0.65
C ILE A 22 -15.25 20.04 1.97
N GLN A 23 -15.50 21.12 2.71
CA GLN A 23 -16.24 21.10 3.99
C GLN A 23 -17.65 20.49 3.86
N PHE A 24 -18.35 20.72 2.74
CA PHE A 24 -19.69 20.17 2.49
C PHE A 24 -19.71 18.90 1.61
N ARG A 25 -18.54 18.39 1.19
CA ARG A 25 -18.41 17.23 0.30
C ARG A 25 -19.07 15.97 0.86
N TRP A 26 -19.16 15.83 2.19
CA TRP A 26 -19.85 14.74 2.86
C TRP A 26 -21.31 14.56 2.41
N ILE A 27 -22.00 15.63 1.98
CA ILE A 27 -23.38 15.57 1.48
C ILE A 27 -23.46 14.69 0.23
N VAL A 28 -22.61 14.97 -0.76
CA VAL A 28 -22.49 14.16 -1.99
C VAL A 28 -22.05 12.73 -1.65
N VAL A 29 -21.16 12.58 -0.66
CA VAL A 29 -20.70 11.25 -0.25
C VAL A 29 -21.84 10.41 0.33
N ILE A 30 -22.63 10.95 1.27
CA ILE A 30 -23.72 10.21 1.92
C ILE A 30 -24.87 9.91 0.96
N PHE A 31 -25.32 10.89 0.18
CA PHE A 31 -26.56 10.74 -0.59
C PHE A 31 -26.35 10.19 -2.01
N ILE A 32 -25.12 10.19 -2.53
CA ILE A 32 -24.81 9.73 -3.90
C ILE A 32 -23.73 8.66 -3.89
N VAL A 33 -22.54 8.95 -3.35
CA VAL A 33 -21.39 8.02 -3.47
C VAL A 33 -21.62 6.73 -2.69
N LEU A 34 -22.07 6.79 -1.45
CA LEU A 34 -22.25 5.61 -0.59
C LEU A 34 -23.34 4.65 -1.11
N PRO A 35 -24.57 5.09 -1.45
CA PRO A 35 -25.60 4.19 -2.00
C PRO A 35 -25.19 3.52 -3.32
N ILE A 36 -24.58 4.28 -4.24
CA ILE A 36 -24.08 3.72 -5.51
C ILE A 36 -22.89 2.77 -5.25
N SER A 37 -22.01 3.08 -4.32
CA SER A 37 -20.90 2.19 -3.93
C SER A 37 -21.42 0.87 -3.38
N ALA A 38 -22.34 0.91 -2.43
CA ALA A 38 -23.00 -0.27 -1.87
C ALA A 38 -23.69 -1.11 -2.96
N THR A 39 -24.36 -0.46 -3.91
CA THR A 39 -25.00 -1.11 -5.07
C THR A 39 -23.97 -1.80 -5.96
N LEU A 40 -22.85 -1.14 -6.29
CA LEU A 40 -21.77 -1.72 -7.09
C LEU A 40 -21.06 -2.87 -6.38
N TYR A 41 -20.87 -2.79 -5.06
CA TYR A 41 -20.31 -3.89 -4.27
C TYR A 41 -21.28 -5.08 -4.21
N PHE A 42 -22.59 -4.84 -4.03
CA PHE A 42 -23.60 -5.89 -4.07
C PHE A 42 -23.66 -6.60 -5.44
N LEU A 43 -23.60 -5.84 -6.54
CA LEU A 43 -23.52 -6.41 -7.89
C LEU A 43 -22.22 -7.20 -8.13
N THR A 44 -21.10 -6.74 -7.56
CA THR A 44 -19.82 -7.49 -7.60
C THR A 44 -19.95 -8.80 -6.85
N TYR A 45 -20.48 -8.77 -5.62
CA TYR A 45 -20.75 -9.96 -4.81
C TYR A 45 -21.67 -10.97 -5.51
N LEU A 46 -22.75 -10.52 -6.17
CA LEU A 46 -23.60 -11.41 -6.96
C LEU A 46 -22.84 -12.04 -8.14
N GLY A 47 -21.94 -11.28 -8.77
CA GLY A 47 -21.05 -11.78 -9.83
C GLY A 47 -20.06 -12.83 -9.32
N ASP A 48 -19.48 -12.60 -8.13
CA ASP A 48 -18.55 -13.52 -7.47
C ASP A 48 -19.26 -14.83 -7.08
N VAL A 49 -20.41 -14.75 -6.41
CA VAL A 49 -21.25 -15.93 -6.06
C VAL A 49 -21.67 -16.71 -7.32
N TRP A 50 -22.04 -16.03 -8.40
CA TRP A 50 -22.33 -16.71 -9.67
C TRP A 50 -21.07 -17.36 -10.28
N SER A 51 -19.91 -16.72 -10.18
CA SER A 51 -18.63 -17.29 -10.62
C SER A 51 -18.25 -18.54 -9.82
N GLU A 52 -18.48 -18.54 -8.50
CA GLU A 52 -18.25 -19.68 -7.61
C GLU A 52 -19.13 -20.90 -7.94
N THR A 53 -20.31 -20.70 -8.55
CA THR A 53 -21.15 -21.84 -9.01
C THR A 53 -20.56 -22.60 -10.21
N LYS A 54 -19.52 -22.06 -10.87
CA LYS A 54 -18.89 -22.67 -12.04
C LYS A 54 -17.79 -23.64 -11.63
N SER A 55 -17.72 -24.78 -12.30
CA SER A 55 -16.57 -25.69 -12.20
C SER A 55 -15.26 -24.97 -12.53
N TYR A 56 -14.16 -25.45 -11.97
CA TYR A 56 -12.82 -24.94 -12.26
C TYR A 56 -12.53 -24.98 -13.77
N GLU A 57 -12.80 -26.11 -14.44
CA GLU A 57 -12.65 -26.27 -15.89
C GLU A 57 -13.39 -25.21 -16.70
N LYS A 58 -14.63 -24.86 -16.29
CA LYS A 58 -15.42 -23.82 -16.97
C LYS A 58 -14.79 -22.44 -16.79
N ARG A 59 -14.30 -22.12 -15.59
CA ARG A 59 -13.60 -20.86 -15.31
C ARG A 59 -12.28 -20.78 -16.06
N GLN A 60 -11.52 -21.87 -16.15
CA GLN A 60 -10.28 -21.93 -16.94
C GLN A 60 -10.58 -21.69 -18.42
N LYS A 61 -11.55 -22.40 -19.01
CA LYS A 61 -11.94 -22.20 -20.41
C LYS A 61 -12.41 -20.76 -20.70
N GLU A 62 -13.14 -20.13 -19.78
CA GLU A 62 -13.51 -18.72 -19.88
C GLU A 62 -12.30 -17.78 -19.79
N HIS A 63 -11.32 -18.10 -18.93
CA HIS A 63 -10.04 -17.38 -18.82
C HIS A 63 -9.23 -17.48 -20.12
N ASP A 64 -8.99 -18.69 -20.64
CA ASP A 64 -8.22 -18.93 -21.87
C ASP A 64 -8.83 -18.18 -23.07
N GLN A 65 -10.17 -18.17 -23.15
CA GLN A 65 -10.90 -17.39 -24.16
C GLN A 65 -10.72 -15.88 -24.00
N ASN A 66 -10.55 -15.38 -22.78
CA ASN A 66 -10.29 -13.95 -22.53
C ASN A 66 -8.84 -13.58 -22.82
N VAL A 67 -7.86 -14.43 -22.49
CA VAL A 67 -6.45 -14.26 -22.89
C VAL A 67 -6.32 -14.21 -24.42
N ASN A 68 -6.98 -15.14 -25.13
CA ASN A 68 -7.03 -15.11 -26.60
C ASN A 68 -7.65 -13.82 -27.19
N LYS A 69 -8.64 -13.21 -26.52
CA LYS A 69 -9.18 -11.89 -26.92
C LYS A 69 -8.16 -10.77 -26.70
N VAL A 70 -7.36 -10.84 -25.64
CA VAL A 70 -6.27 -9.87 -25.37
C VAL A 70 -5.17 -9.99 -26.43
N ILE A 71 -4.69 -11.21 -26.71
CA ILE A 71 -3.72 -11.51 -27.77
C ILE A 71 -4.20 -10.99 -29.13
N LYS A 72 -5.45 -11.32 -29.53
CA LYS A 72 -6.01 -10.87 -30.81
C LYS A 72 -6.14 -9.35 -30.90
N ARG A 73 -6.39 -8.66 -29.78
CA ARG A 73 -6.44 -7.19 -29.73
C ARG A 73 -5.04 -6.58 -29.87
N LEU A 74 -4.03 -7.13 -29.20
CA LEU A 74 -2.64 -6.66 -29.32
C LEU A 74 -2.10 -6.84 -30.74
N LYS A 75 -2.23 -8.05 -31.31
CA LYS A 75 -1.80 -8.35 -32.69
C LYS A 75 -2.57 -7.57 -33.77
N GLY A 76 -3.69 -6.96 -33.43
CA GLY A 76 -4.49 -6.11 -34.32
C GLY A 76 -4.23 -4.62 -34.17
N ARG A 77 -3.32 -4.20 -33.28
CA ARG A 77 -2.93 -2.79 -33.13
C ARG A 77 -1.92 -2.38 -34.19
N ASP A 78 -1.93 -1.08 -34.50
CA ASP A 78 -0.91 -0.40 -35.29
C ASP A 78 -0.23 0.62 -34.37
N ALA A 79 1.02 0.35 -33.95
CA ALA A 79 1.73 1.21 -32.99
C ALA A 79 1.88 2.67 -33.48
N ALA A 80 1.93 2.90 -34.79
CA ALA A 80 2.03 4.25 -35.37
C ALA A 80 0.69 5.03 -35.31
N LYS A 81 -0.45 4.34 -35.11
CA LYS A 81 -1.79 4.97 -34.99
C LYS A 81 -2.34 4.94 -33.57
N ASP A 82 -2.18 3.79 -32.89
CA ASP A 82 -2.72 3.52 -31.55
C ASP A 82 -1.75 3.95 -30.43
N GLY A 83 -0.51 4.33 -30.78
CA GLY A 83 0.59 4.56 -29.85
C GLY A 83 1.10 3.27 -29.22
N LEU A 84 1.98 3.42 -28.22
CA LEU A 84 2.57 2.33 -27.46
C LEU A 84 1.53 1.54 -26.64
N VAL A 85 1.85 0.29 -26.31
CA VAL A 85 0.99 -0.49 -25.41
C VAL A 85 1.08 0.11 -24.00
N CYS A 86 -0.08 0.36 -23.41
CA CYS A 86 -0.17 1.00 -22.11
C CYS A 86 -1.21 0.24 -21.27
N THR A 87 -0.78 -0.36 -20.16
CA THR A 87 -1.64 -1.02 -19.16
C THR A 87 -2.57 -0.06 -18.44
N ALA A 88 -2.32 1.24 -18.60
CA ALA A 88 -2.68 2.24 -17.62
C ALA A 88 -4.16 2.70 -17.76
N ARG A 89 -4.94 2.57 -16.68
CA ARG A 89 -6.38 2.93 -16.63
C ARG A 89 -6.64 4.39 -16.26
N LYS A 90 -7.66 5.04 -16.86
CA LYS A 90 -7.99 6.47 -16.63
C LYS A 90 -7.99 6.86 -15.13
N PRO A 91 -7.52 8.05 -14.71
CA PRO A 91 -7.14 8.32 -13.31
C PRO A 91 -8.25 8.12 -12.26
N TRP A 92 -9.51 8.33 -12.65
CA TRP A 92 -10.68 8.07 -11.80
C TRP A 92 -10.97 6.58 -11.55
N ILE A 93 -10.25 5.66 -12.18
CA ILE A 93 -10.36 4.20 -11.98
C ILE A 93 -9.26 3.71 -11.03
N ALA A 94 -8.15 4.45 -10.87
CA ALA A 94 -7.03 4.11 -9.99
C ALA A 94 -7.32 4.37 -8.50
N VAL A 95 -6.58 3.70 -7.60
CA VAL A 95 -6.91 3.61 -6.17
C VAL A 95 -6.45 4.83 -5.34
N GLY A 96 -5.23 5.35 -5.48
CA GLY A 96 -4.72 6.46 -4.65
C GLY A 96 -5.36 7.82 -4.98
N MET A 97 -5.67 8.69 -4.01
CA MET A 97 -6.54 9.87 -4.24
C MET A 97 -5.92 11.04 -5.01
N ARG A 98 -4.59 11.13 -5.12
CA ARG A 98 -3.90 12.15 -5.93
C ARG A 98 -4.06 11.88 -7.43
N ASN A 99 -3.78 12.89 -8.27
CA ASN A 99 -3.40 12.61 -9.66
C ASN A 99 -2.06 11.87 -9.61
N VAL A 100 -2.03 10.70 -10.23
CA VAL A 100 -0.81 9.92 -10.43
C VAL A 100 -0.73 9.76 -11.93
N ASP A 101 0.02 10.63 -12.60
CA ASP A 101 0.08 10.60 -14.08
C ASP A 101 1.06 9.53 -14.59
N TYR A 102 2.18 9.32 -13.89
CA TYR A 102 3.25 8.39 -14.26
C TYR A 102 2.99 6.89 -13.96
N LYS A 103 1.89 6.47 -13.29
CA LYS A 103 1.52 5.03 -13.10
C LYS A 103 0.07 4.77 -12.66
N ARG A 104 -0.58 3.71 -13.20
CA ARG A 104 -2.00 3.36 -12.93
C ARG A 104 -2.22 1.92 -12.37
N ALA A 105 -1.52 1.60 -11.26
CA ALA A 105 -1.78 0.60 -10.19
C ALA A 105 -1.89 -0.92 -10.54
N ARG A 106 -1.28 -1.89 -9.82
CA ARG A 106 -1.39 -2.32 -8.38
C ARG A 106 -0.40 -3.49 -8.13
N HIS A 107 -0.05 -4.04 -6.94
CA HIS A 107 0.00 -3.70 -5.50
C HIS A 107 0.70 -4.88 -4.75
N PHE A 108 1.50 -4.61 -3.69
CA PHE A 108 2.15 -5.55 -2.73
C PHE A 108 3.13 -6.61 -3.25
N GLU A 109 4.16 -6.91 -2.45
CA GLU A 109 5.25 -7.82 -2.81
C GLU A 109 4.88 -9.31 -2.61
N ILE A 110 3.97 -9.78 -3.46
CA ILE A 110 3.59 -11.20 -3.56
C ILE A 110 4.69 -12.01 -4.28
N SER A 111 5.62 -11.35 -4.99
CA SER A 111 6.63 -11.97 -5.88
C SER A 111 7.45 -13.08 -5.23
N HIS A 112 7.84 -12.97 -3.96
CA HIS A 112 8.57 -14.05 -3.26
C HIS A 112 7.74 -15.31 -2.98
N THR A 113 6.41 -15.23 -3.10
CA THR A 113 5.50 -16.38 -3.05
C THR A 113 5.00 -16.82 -4.42
N VAL A 114 5.30 -16.09 -5.50
CA VAL A 114 4.98 -16.51 -6.88
C VAL A 114 5.93 -17.63 -7.32
N GLU A 115 5.40 -18.65 -7.98
CA GLU A 115 6.17 -19.69 -8.68
C GLU A 115 6.25 -19.43 -10.19
N ALA A 116 5.23 -18.80 -10.78
CA ALA A 116 5.23 -18.45 -12.19
C ALA A 116 4.31 -17.26 -12.50
N TYR A 117 4.65 -16.57 -13.59
CA TYR A 117 3.81 -15.54 -14.21
C TYR A 117 3.42 -15.98 -15.63
N GLU A 118 2.15 -15.81 -16.00
CA GLU A 118 1.71 -15.85 -17.40
C GLU A 118 1.53 -14.42 -17.90
N ILE A 119 2.26 -14.08 -18.96
CA ILE A 119 2.45 -12.71 -19.43
C ILE A 119 2.13 -12.68 -20.92
N VAL A 120 1.25 -11.78 -21.34
CA VAL A 120 1.10 -11.46 -22.77
C VAL A 120 2.04 -10.31 -23.11
N LEU A 121 3.07 -10.62 -23.90
CA LEU A 121 4.09 -9.70 -24.40
C LEU A 121 3.50 -8.74 -25.44
N ALA A 122 4.25 -7.69 -25.82
CA ALA A 122 3.74 -6.67 -26.73
C ALA A 122 3.40 -7.21 -28.12
N GLY A 123 4.21 -8.15 -28.64
CA GLY A 123 3.92 -8.88 -29.88
C GLY A 123 2.69 -9.80 -29.82
N GLY A 124 2.01 -9.88 -28.67
CA GLY A 124 0.87 -10.75 -28.42
C GLY A 124 1.26 -12.23 -28.28
N GLU A 125 2.50 -12.53 -27.94
CA GLU A 125 2.90 -13.86 -27.47
C GLU A 125 2.48 -14.03 -26.01
N LEU A 126 2.07 -15.24 -25.64
CA LEU A 126 1.80 -15.62 -24.25
C LEU A 126 2.97 -16.46 -23.77
N VAL A 127 3.74 -15.94 -22.82
CA VAL A 127 4.88 -16.63 -22.20
C VAL A 127 4.58 -16.98 -20.76
N ARG A 128 5.19 -18.07 -20.28
CA ARG A 128 5.14 -18.48 -18.87
C ARG A 128 6.55 -18.37 -18.27
N ALA A 129 6.75 -17.39 -17.42
CA ALA A 129 8.03 -17.12 -16.79
C ALA A 129 8.15 -17.85 -15.44
N THR A 130 9.26 -18.56 -15.23
CA THR A 130 9.66 -19.18 -13.95
C THR A 130 11.08 -18.76 -13.58
N ARG A 131 11.55 -19.10 -12.38
CA ARG A 131 12.93 -18.81 -11.94
C ARG A 131 14.01 -19.49 -12.78
N ASP A 132 13.66 -20.55 -13.49
CA ASP A 132 14.57 -21.58 -14.03
C ASP A 132 14.40 -21.87 -15.53
N ASN A 133 13.59 -21.10 -16.25
CA ASN A 133 13.41 -21.23 -17.71
C ASN A 133 13.95 -20.03 -18.51
N GLU A 134 13.79 -20.07 -19.84
CA GLU A 134 14.24 -19.05 -20.81
C GLU A 134 13.64 -17.64 -20.64
N TYR A 135 12.65 -17.49 -19.75
CA TYR A 135 12.02 -16.24 -19.34
C TYR A 135 12.30 -15.87 -17.87
N SER A 136 13.36 -16.42 -17.27
CA SER A 136 13.79 -16.13 -15.90
C SER A 136 14.12 -14.65 -15.68
N ASP A 137 14.65 -13.97 -16.70
CA ASP A 137 14.83 -12.51 -16.69
C ASP A 137 13.51 -11.77 -16.47
N LEU A 138 12.46 -12.09 -17.24
CA LEU A 138 11.12 -11.54 -17.03
C LEU A 138 10.53 -11.92 -15.67
N PHE A 139 10.77 -13.15 -15.17
CA PHE A 139 10.29 -13.55 -13.83
C PHE A 139 10.81 -12.60 -12.74
N TYR A 140 12.10 -12.25 -12.79
CA TYR A 140 12.74 -11.34 -11.84
C TYR A 140 12.47 -9.86 -12.12
N ALA A 141 12.18 -9.48 -13.37
CA ALA A 141 11.95 -8.09 -13.78
C ALA A 141 10.48 -7.62 -13.64
N ILE A 142 9.50 -8.53 -13.70
CA ILE A 142 8.06 -8.21 -13.62
C ILE A 142 7.66 -7.54 -12.30
N PRO A 143 8.13 -7.98 -11.11
CA PRO A 143 7.95 -7.23 -9.87
C PRO A 143 8.47 -5.80 -10.03
N TRP A 144 7.72 -4.81 -9.53
CA TRP A 144 8.04 -3.38 -9.65
C TRP A 144 8.08 -2.78 -11.08
N SER A 145 8.02 -3.57 -12.17
CA SER A 145 7.90 -3.07 -13.55
C SER A 145 6.64 -2.25 -13.86
N GLN A 146 5.61 -2.30 -13.00
CA GLN A 146 4.32 -1.63 -13.20
C GLN A 146 3.59 -2.01 -14.52
N GLY A 147 3.93 -3.16 -15.11
CA GLY A 147 3.28 -3.66 -16.32
C GLY A 147 3.75 -2.96 -17.61
N THR A 148 4.95 -2.39 -17.62
CA THR A 148 5.64 -1.92 -18.84
C THR A 148 6.46 -3.02 -19.52
N LEU A 149 6.57 -4.21 -18.91
CA LEU A 149 7.21 -5.39 -19.53
C LEU A 149 6.20 -6.39 -20.11
N GLY A 150 4.90 -6.21 -19.89
CA GLY A 150 3.91 -7.21 -20.29
C GLY A 150 2.53 -7.04 -19.64
N LEU A 151 1.52 -7.66 -20.23
CA LEU A 151 0.21 -7.82 -19.60
C LEU A 151 0.20 -9.10 -18.75
N LEU A 152 0.34 -8.97 -17.44
CA LEU A 152 0.16 -10.09 -16.51
C LEU A 152 -1.28 -10.61 -16.58
N VAL A 153 -1.49 -11.86 -17.02
CA VAL A 153 -2.81 -12.48 -17.13
C VAL A 153 -3.09 -13.53 -16.05
N ALA A 154 -2.08 -14.26 -15.59
CA ALA A 154 -2.17 -15.16 -14.44
C ALA A 154 -0.88 -15.19 -13.62
N ALA A 155 -0.97 -15.61 -12.37
CA ALA A 155 0.18 -15.87 -11.50
C ALA A 155 -0.10 -17.11 -10.65
N GLU A 156 0.90 -17.98 -10.53
CA GLU A 156 0.87 -19.15 -9.64
C GLU A 156 1.51 -18.78 -8.31
N ILE A 157 0.77 -18.89 -7.20
CA ILE A 157 1.17 -18.35 -5.89
C ILE A 157 1.15 -19.46 -4.84
N ARG A 158 2.24 -19.61 -4.08
CA ARG A 158 2.31 -20.48 -2.90
C ARG A 158 1.33 -20.02 -1.83
N LEU A 159 0.48 -20.93 -1.38
CA LEU A 159 -0.49 -20.68 -0.32
C LEU A 159 -0.06 -21.37 0.98
N ILE A 160 -0.41 -20.76 2.12
CA ILE A 160 -0.30 -21.37 3.45
C ILE A 160 -1.69 -21.74 3.99
N HIS A 161 -1.75 -22.71 4.89
CA HIS A 161 -2.98 -22.99 5.64
C HIS A 161 -3.16 -21.96 6.76
N ILE A 162 -4.32 -21.30 6.81
CA ILE A 162 -4.66 -20.29 7.81
C ILE A 162 -5.69 -20.83 8.81
N LYS A 163 -5.66 -20.36 10.06
CA LYS A 163 -6.69 -20.72 11.07
C LYS A 163 -7.81 -19.69 11.13
N GLU A 164 -8.91 -20.01 11.81
CA GLU A 164 -10.15 -19.22 11.74
C GLU A 164 -10.10 -17.91 12.53
N TYR A 165 -9.17 -17.77 13.49
CA TYR A 165 -8.97 -16.55 14.27
C TYR A 165 -7.51 -16.07 14.23
N MET A 166 -7.35 -14.76 14.27
CA MET A 166 -6.12 -14.07 14.59
C MET A 166 -6.14 -13.69 16.07
N LYS A 167 -5.24 -14.27 16.86
CA LYS A 167 -4.97 -13.83 18.24
C LYS A 167 -4.05 -12.61 18.16
N LEU A 168 -4.60 -11.45 18.44
CA LEU A 168 -3.90 -10.17 18.33
C LEU A 168 -3.57 -9.61 19.71
N THR A 169 -2.31 -9.27 19.92
CA THR A 169 -1.81 -8.58 21.11
C THR A 169 -1.58 -7.12 20.76
N TYR A 170 -2.11 -6.19 21.55
CA TYR A 170 -1.91 -4.75 21.40
C TYR A 170 -0.94 -4.25 22.46
N ILE A 171 0.23 -3.76 22.05
CA ILE A 171 1.34 -3.36 22.92
C ILE A 171 1.52 -1.84 22.80
N PRO A 172 1.13 -1.03 23.80
CA PRO A 172 1.35 0.41 23.77
C PRO A 172 2.83 0.74 24.06
N VAL A 173 3.41 1.63 23.25
CA VAL A 173 4.78 2.13 23.40
C VAL A 173 4.71 3.66 23.58
N LYS A 174 5.45 4.18 24.58
CA LYS A 174 5.55 5.62 24.88
C LYS A 174 7.00 6.00 25.13
N GLY A 175 7.39 7.14 24.61
CA GLY A 175 8.77 7.60 24.50
C GLY A 175 8.93 8.42 23.23
N ASP A 176 10.14 8.86 22.91
CA ASP A 176 10.42 9.52 21.61
C ASP A 176 10.23 8.55 20.41
N LEU A 177 10.31 9.09 19.20
CA LEU A 177 10.13 8.34 17.96
C LEU A 177 11.16 7.20 17.80
N GLN A 178 12.38 7.38 18.31
CA GLN A 178 13.41 6.33 18.38
C GLN A 178 13.01 5.19 19.33
N THR A 179 12.45 5.52 20.51
CA THR A 179 11.86 4.54 21.45
C THR A 179 10.69 3.78 20.81
N ILE A 180 9.85 4.47 20.06
CA ILE A 180 8.72 3.87 19.33
C ILE A 180 9.22 2.92 18.23
N ALA A 181 10.23 3.33 17.46
CA ALA A 181 10.86 2.49 16.44
C ALA A 181 11.51 1.24 17.05
N GLN A 182 12.24 1.37 18.16
CA GLN A 182 12.84 0.22 18.85
C GLN A 182 11.77 -0.73 19.43
N GLY A 183 10.68 -0.20 20.00
CA GLY A 183 9.55 -1.00 20.48
C GLY A 183 8.80 -1.72 19.35
N TYR A 184 8.76 -1.11 18.17
CA TYR A 184 8.28 -1.75 16.94
C TYR A 184 9.22 -2.89 16.50
N MET A 185 10.53 -2.66 16.39
CA MET A 185 11.53 -3.69 16.07
C MET A 185 11.47 -4.89 17.03
N ASP A 186 11.46 -4.62 18.34
CA ASP A 186 11.43 -5.64 19.39
C ASP A 186 10.14 -6.48 19.37
N SER A 187 9.06 -6.00 18.74
CA SER A 187 7.79 -6.74 18.64
C SER A 187 7.82 -7.93 17.66
N PHE A 188 8.81 -8.00 16.77
CA PHE A 188 8.89 -9.07 15.76
C PHE A 188 10.31 -9.55 15.41
N ALA A 189 11.35 -8.76 15.71
CA ALA A 189 12.75 -9.13 15.56
C ALA A 189 13.37 -9.32 16.95
N PRO A 190 13.15 -10.46 17.63
CA PRO A 190 13.59 -10.67 19.01
C PRO A 190 15.13 -10.65 19.10
N ARG A 191 15.67 -9.90 20.07
CA ARG A 191 17.12 -9.68 20.21
C ARG A 191 17.93 -10.93 20.57
N ASP A 192 17.28 -11.98 21.08
CA ASP A 192 17.89 -13.30 21.32
C ASP A 192 17.75 -14.26 20.13
N GLY A 193 17.13 -13.81 19.03
CA GLY A 193 16.99 -14.57 17.79
C GLY A 193 16.00 -15.74 17.85
N ASP A 194 15.22 -15.89 18.93
CA ASP A 194 14.30 -17.03 19.10
C ASP A 194 13.15 -17.01 18.05
N PRO A 195 13.13 -17.95 17.09
CA PRO A 195 12.09 -17.98 16.06
C PRO A 195 10.68 -18.21 16.62
N ALA A 196 10.55 -18.81 17.81
CA ALA A 196 9.24 -19.04 18.44
C ALA A 196 8.57 -17.73 18.92
N LYS A 197 9.34 -16.65 19.10
CA LYS A 197 8.83 -15.32 19.47
C LYS A 197 8.36 -14.51 18.28
N ILE A 198 8.81 -14.83 17.06
CA ILE A 198 8.37 -14.18 15.83
C ILE A 198 6.84 -14.42 15.66
N PRO A 199 6.04 -13.38 15.40
CA PRO A 199 4.61 -13.49 15.16
C PRO A 199 4.28 -13.84 13.69
N ASP A 200 3.07 -14.33 13.45
CA ASP A 200 2.56 -14.57 12.07
C ASP A 200 2.22 -13.24 11.36
N PHE A 201 1.86 -12.21 12.13
CA PHE A 201 1.55 -10.86 11.63
C PHE A 201 2.08 -9.77 12.55
N VAL A 202 2.38 -8.62 11.97
CA VAL A 202 2.85 -7.42 12.66
C VAL A 202 2.20 -6.19 12.03
N GLU A 203 1.84 -5.21 12.85
CA GLU A 203 1.46 -3.87 12.42
C GLU A 203 1.81 -2.87 13.51
N GLY A 204 2.49 -1.78 13.17
CA GLY A 204 2.64 -0.63 14.05
C GLY A 204 1.71 0.51 13.65
N MET A 205 1.23 1.26 14.64
CA MET A 205 0.56 2.54 14.44
C MET A 205 1.17 3.59 15.36
N VAL A 206 1.72 4.66 14.79
CA VAL A 206 2.23 5.81 15.56
C VAL A 206 1.17 6.90 15.55
N TYR A 207 0.73 7.38 16.71
CA TYR A 207 -0.40 8.32 16.84
C TYR A 207 0.01 9.75 17.16
N SER A 208 1.24 9.93 17.63
CA SER A 208 1.86 11.22 17.95
C SER A 208 3.39 11.06 18.00
N PRO A 209 4.17 12.14 18.16
CA PRO A 209 5.62 12.06 18.37
C PRO A 209 6.03 11.29 19.64
N SER A 210 5.07 10.89 20.49
CA SER A 210 5.33 10.29 21.80
C SER A 210 4.51 9.03 22.14
N GLU A 211 3.60 8.61 21.26
CA GLU A 211 2.70 7.46 21.50
C GLU A 211 2.49 6.59 20.26
N GLY A 212 2.76 5.28 20.39
CA GLY A 212 2.49 4.27 19.37
C GLY A 212 1.85 3.00 19.94
N VAL A 213 1.27 2.17 19.07
CA VAL A 213 0.74 0.84 19.42
C VAL A 213 1.25 -0.17 18.41
N MET A 214 1.94 -1.20 18.91
CA MET A 214 2.42 -2.33 18.12
C MET A 214 1.45 -3.49 18.27
N MET A 215 1.13 -4.17 17.18
CA MET A 215 0.14 -5.23 17.13
C MET A 215 0.77 -6.49 16.55
N THR A 216 0.84 -7.55 17.35
CA THR A 216 1.42 -8.83 16.96
C THR A 216 0.34 -9.91 16.91
N GLY A 217 0.27 -10.63 15.79
CA GLY A 217 -0.76 -11.61 15.50
C GLY A 217 -0.19 -13.03 15.47
N LYS A 218 -0.92 -14.00 16.04
CA LYS A 218 -0.72 -15.43 15.79
C LYS A 218 -2.02 -16.14 15.42
N TYR A 219 -1.96 -17.09 14.49
CA TYR A 219 -3.11 -17.89 14.10
C TYR A 219 -3.58 -18.80 15.23
N ALA A 220 -4.83 -18.64 15.65
CA ALA A 220 -5.51 -19.42 16.69
C ALA A 220 -6.70 -20.20 16.10
N SER A 221 -6.94 -21.40 16.63
CA SER A 221 -8.12 -22.18 16.23
C SER A 221 -9.40 -21.66 16.89
N ARG A 222 -10.55 -22.08 16.38
CA ARG A 222 -11.86 -21.80 16.98
C ARG A 222 -11.99 -22.31 18.42
N GLU A 223 -11.37 -23.44 18.75
CA GLU A 223 -11.37 -24.01 20.11
C GLU A 223 -10.57 -23.13 21.06
N GLU A 224 -9.40 -22.64 20.65
CA GLU A 224 -8.60 -21.69 21.45
C GLU A 224 -9.39 -20.39 21.68
N ALA A 225 -9.89 -19.76 20.62
CA ALA A 225 -10.62 -18.50 20.70
C ALA A 225 -11.86 -18.56 21.62
N LYS A 226 -12.51 -19.73 21.71
CA LYS A 226 -13.69 -19.96 22.56
C LYS A 226 -13.39 -20.40 24.01
N LYS A 227 -12.12 -20.57 24.41
CA LYS A 227 -11.79 -20.91 25.82
C LYS A 227 -12.27 -19.82 26.78
N LYS A 228 -12.79 -20.23 27.95
CA LYS A 228 -13.26 -19.31 29.00
C LYS A 228 -12.14 -18.33 29.40
N GLY A 229 -12.43 -17.03 29.33
CA GLY A 229 -11.47 -15.95 29.62
C GLY A 229 -10.93 -15.24 28.37
N ASN A 230 -10.91 -15.92 27.22
CA ASN A 230 -10.55 -15.29 25.95
C ASN A 230 -11.69 -14.36 25.47
N LYS A 231 -11.31 -13.26 24.81
CA LYS A 231 -12.24 -12.26 24.25
C LYS A 231 -12.24 -12.35 22.73
N ILE A 232 -13.39 -12.64 22.14
CA ILE A 232 -13.57 -12.59 20.68
C ILE A 232 -14.03 -11.18 20.29
N ASN A 233 -13.31 -10.54 19.36
CA ASN A 233 -13.66 -9.23 18.83
C ASN A 233 -14.00 -9.31 17.34
N ASN A 234 -15.28 -9.36 17.00
CA ASN A 234 -15.74 -9.25 15.62
C ASN A 234 -15.61 -7.79 15.14
N VAL A 235 -14.42 -7.35 14.72
CA VAL A 235 -14.14 -5.96 14.28
C VAL A 235 -14.92 -5.55 13.03
N GLY A 236 -15.36 -6.49 12.21
CA GLY A 236 -16.10 -6.25 10.96
C GLY A 236 -17.55 -5.79 11.15
N TRP A 237 -18.05 -5.72 12.38
CA TRP A 237 -19.37 -5.15 12.67
C TRP A 237 -19.39 -3.64 12.40
N TRP A 238 -20.17 -3.20 11.42
CA TRP A 238 -20.17 -1.83 10.88
C TRP A 238 -20.41 -0.72 11.92
N PHE A 239 -21.05 -1.03 13.03
CA PHE A 239 -21.32 -0.11 14.15
C PHE A 239 -20.22 -0.08 15.23
N LYS A 240 -19.10 -0.80 15.06
CA LYS A 240 -17.92 -0.69 15.94
C LYS A 240 -17.02 0.48 15.57
N PRO A 241 -16.17 0.98 16.49
CA PRO A 241 -15.17 2.00 16.17
C PRO A 241 -14.26 1.53 15.05
N TRP A 242 -13.74 2.47 14.26
CA TRP A 242 -12.74 2.15 13.24
C TRP A 242 -11.49 1.53 13.89
N PHE A 243 -10.87 0.55 13.21
CA PHE A 243 -9.86 -0.30 13.85
C PHE A 243 -8.70 0.49 14.47
N TYR A 244 -8.18 1.49 13.76
CA TYR A 244 -7.11 2.35 14.28
C TYR A 244 -7.51 3.11 15.56
N GLN A 245 -8.77 3.53 15.69
CA GLN A 245 -9.28 4.19 16.91
C GLN A 245 -9.46 3.19 18.07
N TYR A 246 -9.83 1.94 17.74
CA TYR A 246 -9.94 0.87 18.72
C TYR A 246 -8.55 0.46 19.25
N ALA A 247 -7.58 0.27 18.34
CA ALA A 247 -6.18 -0.01 18.66
C ALA A 247 -5.56 1.07 19.57
N GLN A 248 -5.85 2.35 19.28
CA GLN A 248 -5.39 3.50 20.10
C GLN A 248 -5.81 3.40 21.57
N THR A 249 -6.87 2.65 21.90
CA THR A 249 -7.29 2.47 23.31
C THR A 249 -6.27 1.71 24.17
N ALA A 250 -5.31 0.99 23.56
CA ALA A 250 -4.17 0.38 24.27
C ALA A 250 -3.35 1.43 25.05
N LEU A 251 -3.16 2.64 24.50
CA LEU A 251 -2.44 3.75 25.14
C LEU A 251 -3.01 4.19 26.50
N LYS A 252 -4.27 3.81 26.79
CA LYS A 252 -4.97 4.06 28.05
C LYS A 252 -5.24 2.78 28.86
N LYS A 253 -5.39 1.63 28.21
CA LYS A 253 -5.71 0.34 28.84
C LYS A 253 -4.47 -0.44 29.31
N GLY A 254 -3.30 -0.14 28.77
CA GLY A 254 -2.14 -1.04 28.81
C GLY A 254 -2.24 -2.12 27.73
N GLU A 255 -1.35 -3.10 27.80
CA GLU A 255 -1.33 -4.24 26.88
C GLU A 255 -2.59 -5.12 27.03
N PHE A 256 -3.14 -5.60 25.91
CA PHE A 256 -4.24 -6.57 25.94
C PHE A 256 -4.27 -7.50 24.73
N VAL A 257 -4.93 -8.64 24.88
CA VAL A 257 -5.08 -9.70 23.86
C VAL A 257 -6.55 -9.95 23.55
N GLU A 258 -6.85 -10.20 22.28
CA GLU A 258 -8.17 -10.63 21.79
C GLU A 258 -8.06 -11.53 20.54
N TYR A 259 -9.17 -12.13 20.13
CA TYR A 259 -9.26 -13.05 19.01
C TYR A 259 -10.23 -12.49 17.96
N ILE A 260 -9.70 -12.09 16.81
CA ILE A 260 -10.46 -11.50 15.70
C ILE A 260 -10.68 -12.60 14.64
N PRO A 261 -11.89 -12.79 14.08
CA PRO A 261 -12.07 -13.72 12.96
C PRO A 261 -11.12 -13.36 11.81
N THR A 262 -10.35 -14.32 11.27
CA THR A 262 -9.21 -14.03 10.37
C THR A 262 -9.61 -13.20 9.14
N ARG A 263 -10.79 -13.44 8.56
CA ARG A 263 -11.34 -12.63 7.45
C ARG A 263 -11.59 -11.17 7.86
N GLU A 264 -12.09 -10.94 9.07
CA GLU A 264 -12.32 -9.58 9.58
C GLU A 264 -10.99 -8.88 9.91
N TYR A 265 -9.98 -9.62 10.38
CA TYR A 265 -8.63 -9.09 10.59
C TYR A 265 -7.99 -8.60 9.28
N TYR A 266 -8.13 -9.32 8.17
CA TYR A 266 -7.63 -8.84 6.86
C TYR A 266 -8.37 -7.61 6.34
N HIS A 267 -9.65 -7.44 6.69
CA HIS A 267 -10.47 -6.30 6.25
C HIS A 267 -10.55 -5.16 7.30
N ARG A 268 -9.74 -5.21 8.38
CA ARG A 268 -9.83 -4.28 9.53
C ARG A 268 -9.75 -2.80 9.17
N HIS A 269 -8.99 -2.44 8.13
CA HIS A 269 -8.82 -1.06 7.63
C HIS A 269 -9.80 -0.68 6.52
N THR A 270 -10.59 -1.63 6.00
CA THR A 270 -11.40 -1.43 4.79
C THR A 270 -12.47 -0.35 5.00
N SER A 271 -13.24 -0.42 6.09
CA SER A 271 -14.38 0.48 6.33
C SER A 271 -13.99 1.94 6.55
N SER A 272 -12.77 2.21 7.03
CA SER A 272 -12.27 3.55 7.34
C SER A 272 -11.22 4.07 6.35
N LEU A 273 -10.86 3.27 5.33
CA LEU A 273 -9.73 3.54 4.43
C LEU A 273 -8.47 3.88 5.24
N TYR A 274 -8.04 2.92 6.08
CA TYR A 274 -7.14 3.12 7.22
C TYR A 274 -7.73 4.16 8.19
N TRP A 275 -7.47 5.45 7.96
CA TRP A 275 -8.00 6.59 8.73
C TRP A 275 -8.45 7.77 7.83
N GLU A 276 -8.25 7.70 6.52
CA GLU A 276 -8.63 8.76 5.57
C GLU A 276 -10.15 9.00 5.52
N GLY A 277 -10.96 8.01 5.94
CA GLY A 277 -12.41 8.14 6.07
C GLY A 277 -12.84 9.36 6.89
N LYS A 278 -12.02 9.85 7.82
CA LYS A 278 -12.29 11.06 8.60
C LYS A 278 -12.19 12.36 7.78
N LEU A 279 -11.36 12.41 6.75
CA LEU A 279 -11.26 13.56 5.84
C LEU A 279 -12.43 13.63 4.85
N ILE A 280 -13.04 12.48 4.56
CA ILE A 280 -14.19 12.34 3.67
C ILE A 280 -15.50 12.56 4.45
N LEU A 281 -15.58 12.02 5.67
CA LEU A 281 -16.73 12.07 6.57
C LEU A 281 -16.24 12.44 7.99
N PRO A 282 -16.15 13.73 8.33
CA PRO A 282 -15.58 14.19 9.62
C PRO A 282 -16.26 13.64 10.88
N PHE A 283 -17.54 13.26 10.76
CA PHE A 283 -18.35 12.63 11.81
C PHE A 283 -18.58 11.13 11.56
N GLY A 284 -17.88 10.52 10.60
CA GLY A 284 -18.02 9.11 10.23
C GLY A 284 -17.64 8.13 11.34
N ASP A 285 -16.89 8.59 12.35
CA ASP A 285 -16.53 7.84 13.56
C ASP A 285 -17.56 7.92 14.69
N GLN A 286 -18.59 8.76 14.56
CA GLN A 286 -19.63 8.92 15.57
C GLN A 286 -20.56 7.69 15.60
N PHE A 287 -21.00 7.29 16.80
CA PHE A 287 -21.80 6.08 16.97
C PHE A 287 -23.10 6.10 16.14
N TRP A 288 -23.82 7.23 16.13
CA TRP A 288 -25.07 7.36 15.35
C TRP A 288 -24.84 7.16 13.85
N PHE A 289 -23.73 7.67 13.30
CA PHE A 289 -23.39 7.51 11.89
C PHE A 289 -23.03 6.05 11.60
N ARG A 290 -22.12 5.47 12.39
CA ARG A 290 -21.70 4.08 12.21
C ARG A 290 -22.86 3.09 12.38
N PHE A 291 -23.82 3.38 13.26
CA PHE A 291 -25.01 2.55 13.44
C PHE A 291 -25.98 2.63 12.25
N LEU A 292 -26.31 3.83 11.78
CA LEU A 292 -27.32 4.06 10.73
C LEU A 292 -26.78 3.88 9.29
N PHE A 293 -25.55 4.31 9.03
CA PHE A 293 -24.95 4.42 7.70
C PHE A 293 -23.63 3.64 7.55
N GLY A 294 -23.03 3.14 8.64
CA GLY A 294 -21.74 2.46 8.59
C GLY A 294 -21.72 1.22 7.69
N TRP A 295 -22.86 0.57 7.46
CA TRP A 295 -23.00 -0.58 6.56
C TRP A 295 -22.87 -0.23 5.07
N LEU A 296 -22.92 1.07 4.72
CA LEU A 296 -22.63 1.56 3.36
C LEU A 296 -21.12 1.78 3.12
N MET A 297 -20.30 1.74 4.17
CA MET A 297 -18.85 1.97 4.07
C MET A 297 -18.11 0.72 3.56
N PRO A 298 -16.96 0.88 2.89
CA PRO A 298 -16.35 2.15 2.48
C PRO A 298 -16.95 2.71 1.18
N PRO A 299 -16.83 4.03 0.94
CA PRO A 299 -17.09 4.60 -0.38
C PRO A 299 -16.12 4.03 -1.42
N LYS A 300 -16.61 3.70 -2.63
CA LYS A 300 -15.77 3.22 -3.72
C LYS A 300 -14.89 4.37 -4.22
N VAL A 301 -13.58 4.25 -4.06
CA VAL A 301 -12.64 5.35 -4.36
C VAL A 301 -12.73 5.86 -5.80
N SER A 302 -13.00 4.98 -6.77
CA SER A 302 -13.22 5.38 -8.16
C SER A 302 -14.43 6.32 -8.35
N LEU A 303 -15.48 6.16 -7.53
CA LEU A 303 -16.66 7.01 -7.55
C LEU A 303 -16.46 8.31 -6.74
N LEU A 304 -15.67 8.27 -5.66
CA LEU A 304 -15.19 9.48 -5.01
C LEU A 304 -14.43 10.35 -6.02
N LYS A 305 -13.52 9.78 -6.81
CA LYS A 305 -12.79 10.49 -7.87
C LYS A 305 -13.68 11.00 -9.00
N ALA A 306 -14.65 10.20 -9.46
CA ALA A 306 -15.60 10.63 -10.48
C ALA A 306 -16.46 11.84 -10.06
N THR A 307 -16.53 12.14 -8.74
CA THR A 307 -17.18 13.34 -8.19
C THR A 307 -16.18 14.43 -7.77
N GLN A 308 -14.94 14.41 -8.29
CA GLN A 308 -13.94 15.47 -8.12
C GLN A 308 -13.80 16.25 -9.43
N GLY A 309 -14.21 17.52 -9.42
CA GLY A 309 -13.77 18.48 -10.43
C GLY A 309 -12.29 18.83 -10.24
N GLU A 310 -11.67 19.40 -11.27
CA GLU A 310 -10.23 19.72 -11.28
C GLU A 310 -9.76 20.53 -10.07
N ALA A 311 -10.52 21.53 -9.63
CA ALA A 311 -10.19 22.32 -8.45
C ALA A 311 -10.11 21.50 -7.15
N ILE A 312 -11.00 20.50 -6.98
CA ILE A 312 -10.97 19.56 -5.84
C ILE A 312 -9.80 18.59 -5.96
N ARG A 313 -9.48 18.17 -7.19
CA ARG A 313 -8.40 17.24 -7.52
C ARG A 313 -7.03 17.85 -7.16
N ASN A 314 -6.81 19.11 -7.57
CA ASN A 314 -5.59 19.85 -7.25
C ASN A 314 -5.50 20.17 -5.75
N TYR A 315 -6.64 20.46 -5.09
CA TYR A 315 -6.69 20.59 -3.63
C TYR A 315 -6.17 19.34 -2.90
N TYR A 316 -6.60 18.14 -3.29
CA TYR A 316 -6.08 16.90 -2.69
C TYR A 316 -4.62 16.61 -3.10
N HIS A 317 -4.11 17.20 -4.18
CA HIS A 317 -2.69 17.11 -4.54
C HIS A 317 -1.82 17.93 -3.56
N GLU A 318 -2.18 19.20 -3.38
CA GLU A 318 -1.47 20.17 -2.54
C GLU A 318 -1.61 19.89 -1.04
N MET A 319 -2.83 19.54 -0.58
CA MET A 319 -3.22 19.62 0.84
C MET A 319 -3.29 18.27 1.56
N HIS A 320 -2.95 17.17 0.89
CA HIS A 320 -3.09 15.82 1.42
C HIS A 320 -1.93 14.93 0.96
N VAL A 321 -1.38 14.12 1.86
CA VAL A 321 -0.27 13.19 1.59
C VAL A 321 -0.82 11.77 1.61
N ILE A 322 -0.50 11.04 0.54
CA ILE A 322 -0.60 9.58 0.45
C ILE A 322 0.74 9.15 -0.11
N GLN A 323 1.64 8.73 0.77
CA GLN A 323 2.98 8.26 0.43
C GLN A 323 3.39 7.12 1.32
N ASP A 324 4.41 6.39 0.85
CA ASP A 324 5.02 5.29 1.56
C ASP A 324 6.54 5.38 1.43
N MET A 325 7.22 4.98 2.51
CA MET A 325 8.67 4.98 2.61
C MET A 325 9.11 3.57 3.02
N LEU A 326 9.57 2.77 2.06
CA LEU A 326 10.13 1.44 2.31
C LEU A 326 11.60 1.61 2.73
N VAL A 327 11.87 1.66 4.02
CA VAL A 327 13.18 2.00 4.62
C VAL A 327 13.83 0.78 5.27
N PRO A 328 15.18 0.69 5.32
CA PRO A 328 15.84 -0.32 6.14
C PRO A 328 15.38 -0.24 7.60
N LEU A 329 15.13 -1.38 8.24
CA LEU A 329 14.45 -1.43 9.55
C LEU A 329 15.15 -0.59 10.63
N TYR A 330 16.47 -0.56 10.62
CA TYR A 330 17.27 0.22 11.57
C TYR A 330 17.19 1.74 11.38
N LYS A 331 16.60 2.24 10.28
CA LYS A 331 16.34 3.66 9.99
C LYS A 331 14.89 4.08 10.24
N VAL A 332 14.04 3.21 10.78
CA VAL A 332 12.62 3.55 11.04
C VAL A 332 12.49 4.73 12.01
N GLY A 333 13.36 4.84 13.02
CA GLY A 333 13.38 6.01 13.92
C GLY A 333 13.64 7.32 13.16
N ASP A 334 14.69 7.33 12.34
CA ASP A 334 15.08 8.50 11.53
C ASP A 334 13.99 8.88 10.52
N ALA A 335 13.33 7.88 9.91
CA ALA A 335 12.19 8.08 9.02
C ALA A 335 11.00 8.72 9.74
N LEU A 336 10.67 8.25 10.96
CA LEU A 336 9.61 8.82 11.78
C LEU A 336 9.91 10.28 12.16
N GLU A 337 11.13 10.58 12.60
CA GLU A 337 11.57 11.94 12.95
C GLU A 337 11.57 12.87 11.72
N TRP A 338 11.92 12.34 10.55
CA TRP A 338 11.84 13.07 9.29
C TRP A 338 10.39 13.41 8.92
N VAL A 339 9.48 12.43 8.99
CA VAL A 339 8.04 12.64 8.68
C VAL A 339 7.40 13.62 9.66
N ASP A 340 7.76 13.54 10.95
CA ASP A 340 7.29 14.49 11.97
C ASP A 340 7.68 15.92 11.62
N ARG A 341 8.97 16.17 11.34
CA ARG A 341 9.50 17.50 11.05
C ARG A 341 8.94 18.11 9.74
N GLU A 342 8.92 17.35 8.65
CA GLU A 342 8.53 17.89 7.34
C GLU A 342 7.01 17.98 7.17
N MET A 343 6.27 16.94 7.60
CA MET A 343 4.85 16.74 7.29
C MET A 343 3.92 16.75 8.51
N GLU A 344 4.40 16.40 9.71
CA GLU A 344 3.60 16.32 10.94
C GLU A 344 2.31 15.46 10.76
N VAL A 345 2.40 14.37 9.98
CA VAL A 345 1.26 13.50 9.65
C VAL A 345 1.09 12.44 10.73
N TYR A 346 -0.12 12.33 11.28
CA TYR A 346 -0.51 11.25 12.18
C TYR A 346 -1.97 10.80 11.96
N PRO A 347 -2.29 9.51 12.18
CA PRO A 347 -1.34 8.45 12.54
C PRO A 347 -0.51 7.96 11.33
N LEU A 348 0.58 7.25 11.62
CA LEU A 348 1.47 6.60 10.65
C LEU A 348 1.31 5.08 10.73
N TRP A 349 1.43 4.40 9.58
CA TRP A 349 1.40 2.94 9.47
C TRP A 349 2.83 2.39 9.45
N LEU A 350 3.09 1.28 10.14
CA LEU A 350 4.37 0.56 10.05
C LEU A 350 4.11 -0.91 9.72
N CYS A 351 4.60 -1.37 8.56
CA CYS A 351 4.47 -2.76 8.12
C CYS A 351 5.87 -3.36 7.85
N PRO A 352 6.33 -4.38 8.59
CA PRO A 352 7.67 -4.93 8.39
C PRO A 352 7.71 -5.78 7.13
N HIS A 353 8.82 -5.71 6.43
CA HIS A 353 9.00 -6.30 5.11
C HIS A 353 10.35 -7.01 5.00
N LYS A 354 10.39 -8.18 4.37
CA LYS A 354 11.64 -8.90 4.10
C LYS A 354 12.06 -8.70 2.66
N LEU A 355 13.15 -7.97 2.46
CA LEU A 355 13.76 -7.85 1.15
C LEU A 355 14.80 -8.96 0.99
N PHE A 356 14.46 -9.98 0.21
CA PHE A 356 15.33 -11.14 -0.02
C PHE A 356 16.47 -10.82 -0.99
N LYS A 357 17.67 -11.34 -0.67
CA LYS A 357 18.82 -11.36 -1.57
C LYS A 357 18.59 -12.40 -2.65
N GLN A 358 18.32 -11.93 -3.87
CA GLN A 358 18.06 -12.78 -5.03
C GLN A 358 19.36 -13.09 -5.79
N SER A 359 19.34 -14.17 -6.60
CA SER A 359 20.43 -14.53 -7.51
C SER A 359 20.61 -13.54 -8.66
N VAL A 360 19.52 -12.85 -9.04
CA VAL A 360 19.48 -11.77 -10.03
C VAL A 360 19.08 -10.49 -9.30
N LYS A 361 19.75 -9.38 -9.58
CA LYS A 361 19.40 -8.07 -9.00
C LYS A 361 18.14 -7.53 -9.68
N SER A 362 17.07 -7.33 -8.91
CA SER A 362 15.83 -6.71 -9.38
C SER A 362 15.87 -5.19 -9.18
N MET A 363 14.81 -4.46 -9.58
CA MET A 363 14.69 -3.01 -9.36
C MET A 363 14.91 -2.58 -7.90
N ILE A 364 14.65 -3.48 -6.95
CA ILE A 364 14.99 -3.32 -5.54
C ILE A 364 15.88 -4.48 -5.05
N SER A 365 16.75 -4.21 -4.09
CA SER A 365 17.66 -5.19 -3.49
C SER A 365 18.07 -4.76 -2.07
N PRO A 366 18.51 -5.68 -1.20
CA PRO A 366 19.14 -5.32 0.07
C PRO A 366 20.34 -4.37 -0.10
N GLU A 367 20.67 -3.62 0.95
CA GLU A 367 21.87 -2.78 1.01
C GLU A 367 23.15 -3.61 0.78
N PRO A 368 24.11 -3.14 -0.04
CA PRO A 368 25.36 -3.85 -0.27
C PRO A 368 26.12 -4.11 1.04
N GLY A 369 26.28 -5.40 1.40
CA GLY A 369 27.02 -5.81 2.59
C GLY A 369 26.19 -6.02 3.86
N PHE A 370 24.86 -5.92 3.79
CA PHE A 370 23.96 -6.20 4.92
C PHE A 370 24.23 -7.59 5.55
N GLU A 371 24.65 -8.58 4.76
CA GLU A 371 24.99 -9.93 5.22
C GLU A 371 26.21 -10.01 6.18
N TYR A 372 27.02 -8.95 6.25
CA TYR A 372 28.14 -8.83 7.19
C TYR A 372 27.78 -7.98 8.41
N GLU A 373 26.88 -7.01 8.24
CA GLU A 373 26.42 -6.13 9.31
C GLU A 373 25.38 -6.82 10.21
N MET A 374 24.50 -7.66 9.63
CA MET A 374 23.53 -8.50 10.34
C MET A 374 22.78 -7.75 11.46
N ARG A 375 22.07 -6.67 11.09
CA ARG A 375 21.34 -5.84 12.06
C ARG A 375 20.12 -6.59 12.60
N GLN A 376 19.45 -6.01 13.62
CA GLN A 376 18.30 -6.64 14.27
C GLN A 376 17.21 -7.02 13.26
N GLY A 377 16.93 -8.33 13.17
CA GLY A 377 15.92 -8.90 12.26
C GLY A 377 16.48 -9.40 10.92
N ASP A 378 17.68 -8.96 10.53
CA ASP A 378 18.33 -9.41 9.29
C ASP A 378 18.69 -10.90 9.36
N THR A 379 18.78 -11.49 8.17
CA THR A 379 19.10 -12.90 7.94
C THR A 379 20.14 -12.99 6.82
N LYS A 380 20.84 -14.12 6.68
CA LYS A 380 21.90 -14.27 5.64
C LYS A 380 21.39 -14.09 4.21
N ASP A 381 20.09 -14.27 4.02
CA ASP A 381 19.37 -14.29 2.74
C ASP A 381 18.32 -13.17 2.61
N ALA A 382 18.08 -12.35 3.63
CA ALA A 382 17.16 -11.21 3.55
C ALA A 382 17.46 -10.12 4.59
N GLN A 383 17.36 -8.86 4.16
CA GLN A 383 17.40 -7.69 5.03
C GLN A 383 15.99 -7.30 5.44
N MET A 384 15.82 -6.83 6.68
CA MET A 384 14.57 -6.24 7.13
C MET A 384 14.43 -4.79 6.68
N TYR A 385 13.30 -4.52 6.04
CA TYR A 385 12.79 -3.20 5.73
C TYR A 385 11.46 -2.97 6.46
N THR A 386 10.97 -1.74 6.43
CA THR A 386 9.64 -1.36 6.91
C THR A 386 9.02 -0.40 5.93
N ASP A 387 7.77 -0.66 5.59
CA ASP A 387 6.90 0.27 4.89
C ASP A 387 6.32 1.26 5.92
N VAL A 388 6.70 2.54 5.81
CA VAL A 388 6.18 3.64 6.65
C VAL A 388 5.11 4.39 5.85
N GLY A 389 3.84 4.11 6.16
CA GLY A 389 2.69 4.66 5.45
C GLY A 389 2.23 6.01 6.00
N VAL A 390 2.27 7.03 5.16
CA VAL A 390 2.00 8.45 5.45
C VAL A 390 0.71 8.88 4.73
N TYR A 391 -0.44 8.68 5.36
CA TYR A 391 -1.76 8.81 4.73
C TYR A 391 -2.70 9.82 5.41
N TYR A 392 -2.41 11.12 5.37
CA TYR A 392 -3.34 12.11 5.95
C TYR A 392 -3.13 13.54 5.43
N ALA A 393 -3.99 14.44 5.90
CA ALA A 393 -3.76 15.88 5.82
C ALA A 393 -2.60 16.25 6.79
N PRO A 394 -1.51 16.87 6.31
CA PRO A 394 -0.39 17.34 7.12
C PRO A 394 -0.80 18.24 8.28
N GLY A 395 -0.03 18.22 9.38
CA GLY A 395 -0.25 19.11 10.53
C GLY A 395 -0.39 20.60 10.17
N PRO A 396 0.45 21.17 9.27
CA PRO A 396 0.30 22.54 8.79
C PRO A 396 -1.04 22.78 8.08
N VAL A 397 -1.48 21.84 7.24
CA VAL A 397 -2.79 21.91 6.55
C VAL A 397 -3.94 21.95 7.56
N LEU A 398 -3.90 21.07 8.57
CA LEU A 398 -4.92 21.02 9.63
C LEU A 398 -4.98 22.32 10.45
N ARG A 399 -3.86 23.03 10.60
CA ARG A 399 -3.79 24.35 11.24
C ARG A 399 -4.08 25.53 10.29
N GLY A 400 -4.37 25.28 9.01
CA GLY A 400 -4.60 26.32 8.00
C GLY A 400 -3.34 27.11 7.62
N GLU A 401 -2.17 26.50 7.74
CA GLU A 401 -0.87 27.04 7.31
C GLU A 401 -0.59 26.71 5.83
N VAL A 402 0.39 27.40 5.26
CA VAL A 402 0.93 27.05 3.94
C VAL A 402 1.72 25.74 4.05
N PHE A 403 1.43 24.84 3.11
CA PHE A 403 2.08 23.57 2.90
C PHE A 403 2.22 23.35 1.40
N ASP A 404 3.33 22.76 0.97
CA ASP A 404 3.58 22.40 -0.42
C ASP A 404 3.74 20.88 -0.50
N GLY A 405 2.69 20.23 -1.01
CA GLY A 405 2.65 18.77 -1.12
C GLY A 405 3.50 18.17 -2.24
N VAL A 406 4.02 18.99 -3.16
CA VAL A 406 4.98 18.59 -4.21
C VAL A 406 6.38 18.62 -3.63
N GLU A 407 6.76 19.76 -3.03
CA GLU A 407 8.08 19.92 -2.41
C GLU A 407 8.29 18.93 -1.26
N ALA A 408 7.27 18.69 -0.43
CA ALA A 408 7.35 17.69 0.64
C ALA A 408 7.62 16.27 0.11
N VAL A 409 7.14 15.93 -1.09
CA VAL A 409 7.40 14.63 -1.74
C VAL A 409 8.81 14.59 -2.32
N ARG A 410 9.26 15.64 -3.02
CA ARG A 410 10.64 15.72 -3.53
C ARG A 410 11.68 15.53 -2.44
N LYS A 411 11.48 16.16 -1.27
CA LYS A 411 12.34 15.95 -0.11
C LYS A 411 12.29 14.51 0.41
N MET A 412 11.12 13.88 0.42
CA MET A 412 10.93 12.49 0.85
C MET A 412 11.71 11.53 -0.06
N GLU A 413 11.59 11.73 -1.37
CA GLU A 413 12.27 10.93 -2.39
C GLU A 413 13.78 11.08 -2.33
N GLN A 414 14.28 12.31 -2.17
CA GLN A 414 15.71 12.56 -2.03
C GLN A 414 16.26 11.97 -0.71
N TRP A 415 15.50 12.04 0.39
CA TRP A 415 15.85 11.37 1.65
C TRP A 415 15.87 9.85 1.51
N LEU A 416 14.91 9.25 0.77
CA LEU A 416 14.89 7.81 0.48
C LEU A 416 16.13 7.38 -0.32
N ILE A 417 16.49 8.12 -1.36
CA ILE A 417 17.71 7.89 -2.15
C ILE A 417 18.97 7.96 -1.28
N GLU A 418 19.07 8.96 -0.40
CA GLU A 418 20.18 9.13 0.55
C GLU A 418 20.24 8.01 1.61
N ASN A 419 19.13 7.34 1.88
CA ASN A 419 19.00 6.35 2.93
C ASN A 419 18.82 4.90 2.45
N HIS A 420 19.05 4.62 1.17
CA HIS A 420 18.85 3.29 0.56
C HIS A 420 17.43 2.73 0.78
N GLY A 421 16.46 3.64 0.86
CA GLY A 421 15.03 3.33 0.87
C GLY A 421 14.42 3.42 -0.52
N TYR A 422 13.24 2.85 -0.66
CA TYR A 422 12.46 2.83 -1.89
C TYR A 422 11.10 3.48 -1.67
N GLN A 423 10.56 4.15 -2.68
CA GLN A 423 9.16 4.58 -2.69
C GLN A 423 8.30 3.53 -3.40
N PRO A 424 7.32 2.89 -2.71
CA PRO A 424 6.34 2.02 -3.37
C PRO A 424 5.63 2.75 -4.52
N GLN A 425 5.89 2.28 -5.76
CA GLN A 425 5.56 2.97 -7.01
C GLN A 425 4.05 3.10 -7.34
N TYR A 426 3.16 2.97 -6.35
CA TYR A 426 1.73 3.27 -6.48
C TYR A 426 1.36 4.68 -6.00
N ALA A 427 2.25 5.33 -5.23
CA ALA A 427 2.07 6.65 -4.62
C ALA A 427 2.99 7.70 -5.28
N VAL A 428 2.53 8.98 -5.34
CA VAL A 428 2.99 10.03 -6.29
C VAL A 428 4.50 10.23 -6.31
N SER A 429 5.10 10.14 -7.48
CA SER A 429 6.51 10.42 -7.74
C SER A 429 6.64 11.82 -8.33
N GLU A 430 7.55 12.63 -7.77
CA GLU A 430 7.97 13.94 -8.28
C GLU A 430 9.42 13.92 -8.80
N LEU A 431 10.08 12.75 -8.74
CA LEU A 431 11.38 12.47 -9.36
C LEU A 431 11.35 12.62 -10.89
N ASP A 432 12.45 13.14 -11.45
CA ASP A 432 12.82 12.91 -12.84
C ASP A 432 13.34 11.48 -13.07
N GLU A 433 13.34 11.03 -14.33
CA GLU A 433 13.79 9.68 -14.73
C GLU A 433 15.19 9.34 -14.19
N ARG A 434 16.12 10.31 -14.26
CA ARG A 434 17.49 10.14 -13.77
C ARG A 434 17.54 9.90 -12.26
N SER A 435 16.69 10.56 -11.49
CA SER A 435 16.62 10.41 -10.04
C SER A 435 15.81 9.18 -9.63
N PHE A 436 14.81 8.78 -10.42
CA PHE A 436 14.14 7.50 -10.30
C PHE A 436 15.15 6.35 -10.39
N TRP A 437 16.06 6.36 -11.37
CA TRP A 437 17.16 5.39 -11.50
C TRP A 437 18.34 5.60 -10.53
N ARG A 438 18.29 6.60 -9.63
CA ARG A 438 19.14 6.65 -8.43
C ARG A 438 18.51 5.89 -7.26
N MET A 439 17.19 5.74 -7.25
CA MET A 439 16.44 4.97 -6.24
C MET A 439 16.34 3.50 -6.63
N PHE A 440 16.02 3.19 -7.89
CA PHE A 440 15.82 1.83 -8.40
C PHE A 440 16.96 1.36 -9.31
N ASP A 441 17.18 0.05 -9.36
CA ASP A 441 18.09 -0.56 -10.33
C ASP A 441 17.44 -0.69 -11.71
N ALA A 442 18.12 -0.21 -12.76
CA ALA A 442 17.63 -0.20 -14.13
C ALA A 442 18.05 -1.45 -14.94
N ASP A 443 19.11 -2.16 -14.55
CA ASP A 443 19.88 -3.02 -15.46
C ASP A 443 19.04 -4.18 -16.01
N LEU A 444 18.37 -4.91 -15.11
CA LEU A 444 17.51 -6.04 -15.47
C LEU A 444 16.25 -5.58 -16.23
N TYR A 445 15.66 -4.45 -15.82
CA TYR A 445 14.46 -3.89 -16.43
C TYR A 445 14.73 -3.48 -17.89
N GLU A 446 15.80 -2.73 -18.12
CA GLU A 446 16.21 -2.29 -19.45
C GLU A 446 16.76 -3.43 -20.31
N HIS A 447 17.36 -4.47 -19.71
CA HIS A 447 17.69 -5.70 -20.43
C HIS A 447 16.41 -6.36 -21.00
N CYS A 448 15.38 -6.52 -20.18
CA CYS A 448 14.11 -7.09 -20.62
C CYS A 448 13.45 -6.22 -21.72
N ARG A 449 13.43 -4.89 -21.56
CA ARG A 449 12.83 -3.99 -22.56
C ARG A 449 13.52 -4.09 -23.93
N ARG A 450 14.85 -4.17 -23.97
CA ARG A 450 15.58 -4.36 -25.24
C ARG A 450 15.28 -5.71 -25.88
N LYS A 451 15.28 -6.80 -25.10
CA LYS A 451 14.91 -8.15 -25.55
C LYS A 451 13.50 -8.18 -26.17
N GLU A 452 12.53 -7.57 -25.51
CA GLU A 452 11.14 -7.44 -25.98
C GLU A 452 11.02 -6.58 -27.26
N ALA A 453 11.72 -5.45 -27.32
CA ALA A 453 11.75 -4.56 -28.49
C ALA A 453 12.33 -5.27 -29.74
N GLU A 454 13.45 -5.97 -29.57
CA GLU A 454 14.10 -6.77 -30.61
C GLU A 454 13.18 -7.89 -31.14
N GLN A 455 12.56 -8.65 -30.23
CA GLN A 455 11.65 -9.76 -30.57
C GLN A 455 10.35 -9.29 -31.24
N ALA A 456 9.80 -8.14 -30.82
CA ALA A 456 8.59 -7.59 -31.41
C ALA A 456 8.83 -6.79 -32.70
N HIS A 457 10.09 -6.49 -33.06
CA HIS A 457 10.47 -5.53 -34.10
C HIS A 457 9.86 -4.13 -33.90
N LEU A 458 9.82 -3.66 -32.65
CA LEU A 458 9.26 -2.36 -32.25
C LEU A 458 10.34 -1.50 -31.58
N GLU A 459 10.46 -0.23 -31.95
CA GLU A 459 11.49 0.68 -31.38
C GLU A 459 11.35 0.87 -29.86
N THR A 460 10.12 0.90 -29.37
CA THR A 460 9.72 0.57 -27.99
C THR A 460 8.30 0.00 -28.06
N ALA A 461 7.93 -0.90 -27.15
CA ALA A 461 6.67 -1.64 -27.26
C ALA A 461 5.62 -1.25 -26.20
N TYR A 462 6.09 -0.88 -25.00
CA TYR A 462 5.29 -0.31 -23.92
C TYR A 462 5.77 1.10 -23.61
N ALA A 463 4.84 1.98 -23.24
CA ALA A 463 5.17 3.33 -22.82
C ALA A 463 5.88 3.33 -21.46
N GLU A 464 6.93 4.15 -21.36
CA GLU A 464 7.36 4.68 -20.06
C GLU A 464 6.24 5.55 -19.48
N GLY A 465 6.21 5.66 -18.15
CA GLY A 465 5.29 6.54 -17.46
C GLY A 465 5.99 7.86 -17.19
N ASP A 466 5.75 8.84 -18.07
CA ASP A 466 6.02 10.26 -17.83
C ASP A 466 5.14 10.82 -16.68
#